data_AF-A0A932XFN4-F1
#
_entry.id   AF-A0A932XFN4-F1
#
_cell.length_a   1.000
_cell.length_b   1.000
_cell.length_c   1.000
_cell.angle_alpha   90.00
_cell.angle_beta   90.00
_cell.angle_gamma   90.00
#
_symmetry.space_group_name_H-M   'P 1'
#
loop_
_entity.id
_entity.type
_entity.pdbx_description
1 polymer ?
#
loop_
_entity_poly.entity_id
_entity_poly.type
_entity_poly.pdbx_seq_one_letter_code
_entity_poly.pdbx_strand_id
1 'polypeptide(L)'
;KNAFGGLLSEKRHYTHSWIHETLVDLLAIQKEIHSGLFAVMDGTTAGNGPGPRTMKPEIKNVILASADQVAIDAVAAKLMGFDPLTIPYIKLAHEAKLGVGDPREIEVVGADVSNVSWGFSVGDNGASRIGDILWFGPLKPIQNLFFRTPLVGLFILGSETYHDFYRWPLKDRWVFERWLGATQWGKLFQEYVPPTRQVVSEAASKQAG
;
A
#
# COMPACT_ATOMS: atom_id res chain seq x y z
N LYS A 1 3.98 -3.65 7.95
CA LYS A 1 4.80 -2.54 7.42
C LYS A 1 6.14 -3.11 6.96
N ASN A 2 6.66 -2.71 5.81
CA ASN A 2 7.97 -3.14 5.31
C ASN A 2 9.11 -2.24 5.82
N ALA A 3 10.34 -2.50 5.39
CA ALA A 3 11.54 -1.75 5.78
C ALA A 3 11.40 -0.23 5.61
N PHE A 4 10.74 0.24 4.55
CA PHE A 4 10.46 1.67 4.33
C PHE A 4 9.62 2.30 5.44
N GLY A 5 8.59 1.59 5.89
CA GLY A 5 7.73 2.05 6.97
C GLY A 5 8.33 1.91 8.37
N GLY A 6 9.31 1.00 8.55
CA GLY A 6 9.92 0.66 9.83
C GLY A 6 11.21 1.41 10.14
N LEU A 7 12.07 1.63 9.13
CA LEU A 7 13.39 2.23 9.33
C LEU A 7 13.45 3.72 8.95
N LEU A 8 12.54 4.18 8.09
CA LEU A 8 12.53 5.56 7.62
C LEU A 8 11.35 6.28 8.27
N SER A 9 11.54 6.89 9.45
CA SER A 9 10.45 7.54 10.21
C SER A 9 10.08 8.91 9.61
N GLU A 10 11.09 9.74 9.36
CA GLU A 10 10.96 11.13 8.92
C GLU A 10 11.30 11.29 7.44
N LYS A 11 10.76 12.33 6.81
CA LYS A 11 11.14 12.79 5.44
C LYS A 11 11.07 11.71 4.35
N ARG A 12 10.17 10.73 4.48
CA ARG A 12 9.96 9.65 3.49
C ARG A 12 9.68 10.16 2.08
N HIS A 13 9.07 11.34 1.94
CA HIS A 13 8.77 11.96 0.66
C HIS A 13 10.03 12.36 -0.14
N TYR A 14 11.20 12.48 0.52
CA TYR A 14 12.45 12.85 -0.15
C TYR A 14 13.00 11.77 -1.07
N THR A 15 12.63 10.52 -0.82
CA THR A 15 13.17 9.34 -1.50
C THR A 15 12.25 8.79 -2.57
N HIS A 16 11.05 9.36 -2.75
CA HIS A 16 10.04 8.82 -3.68
C HIS A 16 10.56 8.73 -5.13
N SER A 17 11.39 9.69 -5.57
CA SER A 17 12.04 9.67 -6.89
C SER A 17 13.00 8.49 -7.13
N TRP A 18 13.42 7.82 -6.04
CA TRP A 18 14.33 6.68 -6.00
C TRP A 18 13.76 5.61 -5.07
N ILE A 19 12.43 5.46 -5.06
CA ILE A 19 11.73 4.65 -4.04
C ILE A 19 12.18 3.18 -4.09
N HIS A 20 12.47 2.67 -5.28
CA HIS A 20 12.86 1.27 -5.47
C HIS A 20 14.26 1.00 -4.95
N GLU A 21 15.23 1.86 -5.28
CA GLU A 21 16.59 1.80 -4.77
C GLU A 21 16.61 2.00 -3.26
N THR A 22 15.84 2.97 -2.76
CA THR A 22 15.70 3.21 -1.32
C THR A 22 15.14 1.99 -0.59
N LEU A 23 14.14 1.30 -1.16
CA LEU A 23 13.59 0.08 -0.57
C LEU A 23 14.64 -1.02 -0.45
N VAL A 24 15.48 -1.18 -1.48
CA VAL A 24 16.56 -2.18 -1.53
C VAL A 24 17.66 -1.85 -0.52
N ASP A 25 18.07 -0.59 -0.43
CA ASP A 25 19.06 -0.12 0.56
C ASP A 25 18.57 -0.37 1.99
N LEU A 26 17.30 -0.05 2.26
CA LEU A 26 16.69 -0.29 3.57
C LEU A 26 16.57 -1.79 3.88
N LEU A 27 16.28 -2.62 2.90
CA LEU A 27 16.26 -4.07 3.07
C LEU A 27 17.66 -4.61 3.41
N ALA A 28 18.71 -4.11 2.73
CA ALA A 28 20.10 -4.49 3.03
C ALA A 28 20.48 -4.11 4.46
N ILE A 29 20.22 -2.86 4.86
CA ILE A 29 20.45 -2.39 6.23
C ILE A 29 19.66 -3.24 7.24
N GLN A 30 18.40 -3.55 6.94
CA GLN A 30 17.57 -4.33 7.85
C GLN A 30 18.14 -5.73 8.09
N LYS A 31 18.64 -6.39 7.03
CA LYS A 31 19.30 -7.70 7.13
C LYS A 31 20.58 -7.65 7.93
N GLU A 32 21.33 -6.56 7.84
CA GLU A 32 22.58 -6.39 8.59
C GLU A 32 22.32 -6.21 10.09
N ILE A 33 21.34 -5.38 10.46
CA ILE A 33 21.11 -5.00 11.86
C ILE A 33 20.14 -5.91 12.63
N HIS A 34 19.38 -6.79 11.94
CA HIS A 34 18.44 -7.72 12.59
C HIS A 34 18.79 -9.19 12.30
N SER A 35 19.25 -9.91 13.31
CA SER A 35 19.48 -11.36 13.22
C SER A 35 18.17 -12.14 13.38
N GLY A 36 17.43 -12.29 12.27
CA GLY A 36 16.20 -13.09 12.20
C GLY A 36 14.97 -12.24 11.95
N LEU A 37 14.62 -12.09 10.67
CA LEU A 37 13.42 -11.38 10.24
C LEU A 37 12.37 -12.40 9.83
N PHE A 38 11.16 -12.22 10.32
CA PHE A 38 10.00 -13.00 9.90
C PHE A 38 8.86 -12.04 9.56
N ALA A 39 8.49 -12.01 8.29
CA ALA A 39 7.45 -11.14 7.77
C ALA A 39 6.11 -11.87 7.77
N VAL A 40 5.06 -11.16 8.18
CA VAL A 40 3.67 -11.61 8.06
C VAL A 40 2.89 -10.51 7.33
N MET A 41 2.12 -10.92 6.33
CA MET A 41 1.25 -10.04 5.54
C MET A 41 -0.20 -10.47 5.71
N ASP A 42 -1.02 -9.52 6.14
CA ASP A 42 -2.47 -9.67 6.23
C ASP A 42 -3.10 -9.30 4.87
N GLY A 43 -3.68 -10.31 4.22
CA GLY A 43 -4.47 -10.20 2.99
C GLY A 43 -5.94 -10.59 3.22
N THR A 44 -6.47 -10.39 4.44
CA THR A 44 -7.91 -10.53 4.71
C THR A 44 -8.73 -9.68 3.75
N THR A 45 -8.33 -8.42 3.61
CA THR A 45 -8.78 -7.48 2.58
C THR A 45 -7.59 -6.94 1.80
N ALA A 46 -7.63 -7.02 0.47
CA ALA A 46 -6.59 -6.51 -0.43
C ALA A 46 -7.15 -5.37 -1.31
N GLY A 47 -6.30 -4.41 -1.67
CA GLY A 47 -6.70 -3.25 -2.46
C GLY A 47 -6.45 -3.41 -3.95
N ASN A 48 -7.49 -3.27 -4.77
CA ASN A 48 -7.41 -3.23 -6.23
C ASN A 48 -7.57 -1.78 -6.74
N GLY A 49 -6.73 -1.35 -7.70
CA GLY A 49 -6.78 -0.01 -8.29
C GLY A 49 -5.86 1.00 -7.58
N PRO A 50 -6.22 2.30 -7.59
CA PRO A 50 -5.33 3.38 -7.14
C PRO A 50 -5.15 3.39 -5.62
N GLY A 51 -4.18 2.63 -5.13
CA GLY A 51 -3.73 2.66 -3.74
C GLY A 51 -2.90 3.91 -3.39
N PRO A 52 -2.49 4.08 -2.12
CA PRO A 52 -2.92 3.30 -0.96
C PRO A 52 -4.28 3.75 -0.39
N ARG A 53 -4.77 4.95 -0.76
CA ARG A 53 -5.97 5.55 -0.16
C ARG A 53 -7.27 5.26 -0.91
N THR A 54 -7.18 5.02 -2.22
CA THR A 54 -8.36 5.11 -3.10
C THR A 54 -8.68 3.83 -3.85
N MET A 55 -8.20 2.72 -3.31
CA MET A 55 -8.37 1.37 -3.80
C MET A 55 -9.79 0.84 -3.57
N LYS A 56 -10.18 -0.14 -4.38
CA LYS A 56 -11.38 -0.96 -4.17
C LYS A 56 -10.99 -2.14 -3.28
N PRO A 57 -11.55 -2.26 -2.06
CA PRO A 57 -11.23 -3.37 -1.19
C PRO A 57 -11.87 -4.67 -1.69
N GLU A 58 -11.09 -5.74 -1.75
CA GLU A 58 -11.54 -7.08 -2.11
C GLU A 58 -11.17 -8.08 -1.01
N ILE A 59 -12.11 -8.96 -0.64
CA ILE A 59 -11.88 -9.99 0.37
C ILE A 59 -11.10 -11.14 -0.25
N LYS A 60 -9.93 -11.46 0.31
CA LYS A 60 -9.10 -12.59 -0.14
C LYS A 60 -8.88 -13.63 0.95
N ASN A 61 -8.97 -13.24 2.24
CA ASN A 61 -8.81 -14.16 3.38
C ASN A 61 -7.49 -14.92 3.36
N VAL A 62 -6.41 -14.27 2.94
CA VAL A 62 -5.07 -14.87 2.89
C VAL A 62 -4.19 -14.25 3.96
N ILE A 63 -3.36 -15.06 4.59
CA ILE A 63 -2.22 -14.61 5.38
C ILE A 63 -0.99 -15.19 4.70
N LEU A 64 0.00 -14.34 4.42
CA LEU A 64 1.31 -14.78 3.96
C LEU A 64 2.30 -14.64 5.11
N ALA A 65 3.24 -15.57 5.20
CA ALA A 65 4.32 -15.50 6.17
C ALA A 65 5.61 -16.02 5.53
N SER A 66 6.73 -15.37 5.80
CA SER A 66 8.02 -15.72 5.21
C SER A 66 9.18 -15.23 6.06
N ALA A 67 10.26 -16.01 6.10
CA ALA A 67 11.56 -15.55 6.62
C ALA A 67 12.33 -14.70 5.59
N ASP A 68 11.90 -14.69 4.33
CA ASP A 68 12.45 -13.86 3.24
C ASP A 68 11.45 -12.76 2.87
N GLN A 69 11.87 -11.50 3.05
CA GLN A 69 11.05 -10.32 2.78
C GLN A 69 10.85 -10.04 1.29
N VAL A 70 11.77 -10.47 0.42
CA VAL A 70 11.59 -10.34 -1.02
C VAL A 70 10.59 -11.39 -1.50
N ALA A 71 10.69 -12.61 -0.96
CA ALA A 71 9.83 -13.72 -1.33
C ALA A 71 8.35 -13.47 -1.00
N ILE A 72 8.04 -12.91 0.19
CA ILE A 72 6.64 -12.60 0.56
C ILE A 72 6.02 -11.54 -0.36
N ASP A 73 6.80 -10.53 -0.74
CA ASP A 73 6.35 -9.49 -1.67
C ASP A 73 6.19 -10.04 -3.09
N ALA A 74 7.08 -10.93 -3.53
CA ALA A 74 6.98 -11.60 -4.82
C ALA A 74 5.74 -12.51 -4.90
N VAL A 75 5.47 -13.30 -3.88
CA VAL A 75 4.26 -14.13 -3.80
C VAL A 75 3.01 -13.25 -3.75
N ALA A 76 3.01 -12.17 -2.97
CA ALA A 76 1.90 -11.22 -2.94
C ALA A 76 1.63 -10.58 -4.31
N ALA A 77 2.67 -10.14 -5.01
CA ALA A 77 2.57 -9.59 -6.37
C ALA A 77 1.99 -10.61 -7.35
N LYS A 78 2.47 -11.86 -7.32
CA LYS A 78 1.94 -12.96 -8.14
C LYS A 78 0.45 -13.20 -7.87
N LEU A 79 0.05 -13.27 -6.60
CA LEU A 79 -1.34 -13.46 -6.20
C LEU A 79 -2.24 -12.33 -6.70
N MET A 80 -1.76 -11.09 -6.66
CA MET A 80 -2.47 -9.94 -7.22
C MET A 80 -2.55 -9.99 -8.76
N GLY A 81 -1.77 -10.84 -9.42
CA GLY A 81 -1.75 -11.02 -10.87
C GLY A 81 -0.66 -10.23 -11.59
N PHE A 82 0.34 -9.73 -10.86
CA PHE A 82 1.50 -9.06 -11.43
C PHE A 82 2.66 -10.04 -11.60
N ASP A 83 3.53 -9.78 -12.58
CA ASP A 83 4.83 -10.45 -12.65
C ASP A 83 5.80 -9.79 -11.66
N PRO A 84 6.27 -10.50 -10.61
CA PRO A 84 7.12 -9.91 -9.58
C PRO A 84 8.42 -9.31 -10.11
N LEU A 85 9.01 -9.88 -11.16
CA LEU A 85 10.27 -9.39 -11.72
C LEU A 85 10.09 -8.16 -12.62
N THR A 86 8.85 -7.76 -12.91
CA THR A 86 8.56 -6.45 -13.52
C THR A 86 8.49 -5.32 -12.50
N ILE A 87 8.38 -5.64 -11.20
CA ILE A 87 8.32 -4.66 -10.12
C ILE A 87 9.76 -4.29 -9.72
N PRO A 88 10.20 -3.03 -9.92
CA PRO A 88 11.63 -2.72 -9.88
C PRO A 88 12.31 -3.03 -8.55
N TYR A 89 11.68 -2.79 -7.41
CA TYR A 89 12.32 -3.07 -6.11
C TYR A 89 12.47 -4.58 -5.83
N ILE A 90 11.52 -5.41 -6.29
CA ILE A 90 11.61 -6.88 -6.15
C ILE A 90 12.74 -7.39 -7.03
N LYS A 91 12.78 -6.94 -8.29
CA LYS A 91 13.84 -7.30 -9.24
C LYS A 91 15.22 -6.90 -8.71
N LEU A 92 15.39 -5.65 -8.30
CA LEU A 92 16.67 -5.14 -7.78
C LEU A 92 17.11 -5.90 -6.51
N ALA A 93 16.18 -6.19 -5.59
CA ALA A 93 16.51 -6.95 -4.38
C ALA A 93 16.92 -8.40 -4.69
N HIS A 94 16.27 -9.03 -5.68
CA HIS A 94 16.63 -10.36 -6.16
C HIS A 94 18.01 -10.37 -6.84
N GLU A 95 18.28 -9.44 -7.75
CA GLU A 95 19.58 -9.29 -8.41
C GLU A 95 20.71 -9.01 -7.41
N ALA A 96 20.43 -8.24 -6.35
CA ALA A 96 21.35 -7.96 -5.25
C ALA A 96 21.50 -9.13 -4.26
N LYS A 97 20.82 -10.26 -4.47
CA LYS A 97 20.82 -11.44 -3.58
C LYS A 97 20.36 -11.12 -2.14
N LEU A 98 19.51 -10.10 -2.01
CA LEU A 98 18.88 -9.73 -0.74
C LEU A 98 17.60 -10.53 -0.47
N GLY A 99 17.23 -11.46 -1.35
CA GLY A 99 16.14 -12.40 -1.19
C GLY A 99 15.72 -12.96 -2.54
N VAL A 100 14.72 -13.83 -2.55
CA VAL A 100 14.23 -14.48 -3.77
C VAL A 100 13.01 -13.74 -4.32
N GLY A 101 13.14 -13.15 -5.51
CA GLY A 101 12.04 -12.45 -6.18
C GLY A 101 11.35 -13.27 -7.27
N ASP A 102 11.99 -14.33 -7.77
CA ASP A 102 11.40 -15.23 -8.77
C ASP A 102 10.51 -16.27 -8.10
N PRO A 103 9.18 -16.29 -8.37
CA PRO A 103 8.27 -17.25 -7.76
C PRO A 103 8.58 -18.72 -8.06
N ARG A 104 9.35 -19.02 -9.12
CA ARG A 104 9.74 -20.38 -9.47
C ARG A 104 10.80 -20.95 -8.52
N GLU A 105 11.51 -20.07 -7.82
CA GLU A 105 12.54 -20.39 -6.83
C GLU A 105 12.01 -20.33 -5.38
N ILE A 106 10.71 -20.03 -5.20
CA ILE A 106 10.08 -19.90 -3.89
C ILE A 106 9.25 -21.16 -3.60
N GLU A 107 9.58 -21.85 -2.52
CA GLU A 107 8.73 -22.91 -1.97
C GLU A 107 7.55 -22.28 -1.22
N VAL A 108 6.32 -22.55 -1.67
CA VAL A 108 5.11 -22.15 -0.94
C VAL A 108 4.56 -23.36 -0.19
N VAL A 109 4.53 -23.24 1.14
CA VAL A 109 3.95 -24.26 2.02
C VAL A 109 2.54 -23.83 2.44
N GLY A 110 1.60 -24.78 2.44
CA GLY A 110 0.21 -24.54 2.83
C GLY A 110 -0.73 -24.63 1.63
N ALA A 111 -1.56 -23.58 1.43
CA ALA A 111 -2.52 -23.56 0.32
C ALA A 111 -1.80 -23.51 -1.03
N ASP A 112 -2.26 -24.30 -2.01
CA ASP A 112 -1.74 -24.23 -3.37
C ASP A 112 -2.18 -22.92 -4.03
N VAL A 113 -1.19 -22.12 -4.40
CA VAL A 113 -1.35 -20.80 -5.04
C VAL A 113 -0.78 -20.79 -6.46
N SER A 114 -0.45 -21.95 -7.03
CA SER A 114 0.23 -22.06 -8.32
C SER A 114 -0.57 -21.38 -9.44
N ASN A 115 -1.88 -21.58 -9.44
CA ASN A 115 -2.83 -21.08 -10.44
C ASN A 115 -3.67 -19.88 -9.95
N VAL A 116 -3.26 -19.22 -8.86
CA VAL A 116 -4.01 -18.08 -8.31
C VAL A 116 -3.50 -16.78 -8.92
N SER A 117 -4.43 -16.00 -9.48
CA SER A 117 -4.22 -14.63 -9.91
C SER A 117 -5.53 -13.87 -9.75
N TRP A 118 -5.51 -12.77 -9.02
CA TRP A 118 -6.70 -11.98 -8.73
C TRP A 118 -7.03 -10.95 -9.82
N GLY A 119 -6.14 -10.78 -10.81
CA GLY A 119 -6.34 -9.82 -11.90
C GLY A 119 -6.47 -8.37 -11.42
N PHE A 120 -5.67 -8.00 -10.40
CA PHE A 120 -5.67 -6.63 -9.91
C PHE A 120 -5.06 -5.70 -10.95
N SER A 121 -5.45 -4.44 -10.82
CA SER A 121 -4.93 -3.34 -11.62
C SER A 121 -4.31 -2.30 -10.72
N VAL A 122 -3.26 -1.64 -11.21
CA VAL A 122 -2.78 -0.38 -10.65
C VAL A 122 -3.43 0.77 -11.42
N GLY A 123 -3.51 1.94 -10.80
CA GLY A 123 -4.02 3.13 -11.47
C GLY A 123 -3.77 4.37 -10.66
N ASP A 124 -4.19 5.50 -11.22
CA ASP A 124 -3.96 6.81 -10.63
C ASP A 124 -5.22 7.54 -10.22
N ASN A 125 -5.10 8.32 -9.16
CA ASN A 125 -6.05 9.34 -8.77
C ASN A 125 -5.48 10.75 -9.04
N GLY A 126 -6.30 11.78 -8.83
CA GLY A 126 -5.88 13.16 -9.12
C GLY A 126 -4.60 13.56 -8.38
N ALA A 127 -4.47 13.16 -7.11
CA ALA A 127 -3.28 13.45 -6.31
C ALA A 127 -2.06 12.63 -6.77
N SER A 128 -2.22 11.34 -7.11
CA SER A 128 -1.10 10.52 -7.58
C SER A 128 -0.57 10.99 -8.94
N ARG A 129 -1.43 11.43 -9.87
CA ARG A 129 -0.98 11.99 -11.16
C ARG A 129 -0.12 13.25 -10.98
N ILE A 130 -0.50 14.12 -10.04
CA ILE A 130 0.32 15.29 -9.68
C ILE A 130 1.65 14.83 -9.08
N GLY A 131 1.61 13.80 -8.24
CA GLY A 131 2.78 13.06 -7.76
C GLY A 131 3.69 12.58 -8.88
N ASP A 132 3.16 11.90 -9.88
CA ASP A 132 4.00 11.31 -10.92
C ASP A 132 4.72 12.38 -11.74
N ILE A 133 4.04 13.49 -12.04
CA ILE A 133 4.64 14.63 -12.78
C ILE A 133 5.82 15.24 -12.01
N LEU A 134 5.68 15.36 -10.69
CA LEU A 134 6.63 16.06 -9.83
C LEU A 134 7.83 15.19 -9.42
N TRP A 135 7.66 13.87 -9.27
CA TRP A 135 8.71 12.95 -8.80
C TRP A 135 9.34 12.14 -9.94
N PHE A 136 8.57 11.76 -10.96
CA PHE A 136 9.03 10.89 -12.04
C PHE A 136 8.98 11.58 -13.42
N GLY A 137 8.25 12.68 -13.54
CA GLY A 137 8.04 13.41 -14.78
C GLY A 137 8.98 14.60 -15.01
N PRO A 138 8.58 15.57 -15.85
CA PRO A 138 9.45 16.66 -16.30
C PRO A 138 9.88 17.62 -15.19
N LEU A 139 9.17 17.64 -14.05
CA LEU A 139 9.49 18.51 -12.91
C LEU A 139 10.45 17.86 -11.92
N LYS A 140 10.84 16.59 -12.14
CA LYS A 140 11.83 15.87 -11.31
C LYS A 140 13.12 16.66 -11.05
N PRO A 141 13.74 17.38 -12.01
CA PRO A 141 14.98 18.13 -11.75
C PRO A 141 14.83 19.25 -10.72
N ILE A 142 13.63 19.82 -10.58
CA ILE A 142 13.34 20.92 -9.63
C ILE A 142 12.52 20.46 -8.42
N GLN A 143 12.34 19.14 -8.24
CA GLN A 143 11.53 18.56 -7.17
C GLN A 143 11.89 19.05 -5.76
N ASN A 144 13.16 19.40 -5.54
CA ASN A 144 13.64 19.88 -4.24
C ASN A 144 12.95 21.18 -3.82
N LEU A 145 12.57 22.04 -4.77
CA LEU A 145 11.81 23.25 -4.49
C LEU A 145 10.44 22.91 -3.87
N PHE A 146 9.78 21.86 -4.35
CA PHE A 146 8.46 21.45 -3.91
C PHE A 146 8.48 20.66 -2.61
N PHE A 147 9.48 19.82 -2.39
CA PHE A 147 9.48 18.83 -1.29
C PHE A 147 10.46 19.10 -0.16
N ARG A 148 11.46 19.94 -0.38
CA ARG A 148 12.51 20.26 0.61
C ARG A 148 12.45 21.69 1.13
N THR A 149 11.39 22.42 0.78
CA THR A 149 11.10 23.77 1.30
C THR A 149 9.75 23.78 2.01
N PRO A 150 9.38 24.84 2.77
CA PRO A 150 8.05 24.97 3.35
C PRO A 150 6.90 24.88 2.34
N LEU A 151 7.17 25.01 1.04
CA LEU A 151 6.19 24.81 -0.03
C LEU A 151 5.51 23.44 0.02
N VAL A 152 6.17 22.42 0.58
CA VAL A 152 5.59 21.09 0.81
C VAL A 152 4.28 21.16 1.60
N GLY A 153 4.11 22.15 2.48
CA GLY A 153 2.89 22.37 3.25
C GLY A 153 1.66 22.60 2.37
N LEU A 154 1.81 23.27 1.22
CA LEU A 154 0.71 23.47 0.28
C LEU A 154 0.28 22.15 -0.37
N PHE A 155 1.22 21.25 -0.67
CA PHE A 155 0.91 19.93 -1.24
C PHE A 155 0.27 19.00 -0.21
N ILE A 156 0.70 19.09 1.05
CA ILE A 156 0.07 18.36 2.17
C ILE A 156 -1.39 18.82 2.31
N LEU A 157 -1.62 20.13 2.41
CA LEU A 157 -2.97 20.69 2.51
C LEU A 157 -3.82 20.36 1.27
N GLY A 158 -3.26 20.44 0.08
CA GLY A 158 -3.95 20.10 -1.16
C GLY A 158 -4.35 18.62 -1.22
N SER A 159 -3.47 17.73 -0.78
CA SER A 159 -3.74 16.28 -0.68
C SER A 159 -4.82 15.98 0.35
N GLU A 160 -4.75 16.58 1.54
CA GLU A 160 -5.76 16.48 2.59
C GLU A 160 -7.12 16.99 2.08
N THR A 161 -7.15 18.16 1.44
CA THR A 161 -8.37 18.74 0.86
C THR A 161 -8.96 17.80 -0.21
N TYR A 162 -8.12 17.27 -1.10
CA TYR A 162 -8.55 16.36 -2.16
C TYR A 162 -9.13 15.07 -1.59
N HIS A 163 -8.50 14.47 -0.57
CA HIS A 163 -8.95 13.21 -0.01
C HIS A 163 -10.15 13.38 0.92
N ASP A 164 -10.08 14.31 1.87
CA ASP A 164 -11.02 14.35 3.00
C ASP A 164 -12.26 15.19 2.68
N PHE A 165 -12.11 16.27 1.90
CA PHE A 165 -13.21 17.19 1.60
C PHE A 165 -13.83 16.99 0.22
N TYR A 166 -13.08 16.48 -0.75
CA TYR A 166 -13.60 16.19 -2.09
C TYR A 166 -13.92 14.70 -2.25
N ARG A 167 -12.92 13.82 -2.17
CA ARG A 167 -13.09 12.43 -2.60
C ARG A 167 -13.86 11.58 -1.60
N TRP A 168 -13.64 11.77 -0.31
CA TRP A 168 -14.33 11.03 0.75
C TRP A 168 -15.85 11.18 0.68
N PRO A 169 -16.44 12.40 0.79
CA PRO A 169 -17.90 12.54 0.79
C PRO A 169 -18.55 12.11 -0.53
N LEU A 170 -17.82 12.26 -1.65
CA LEU A 170 -18.38 11.98 -2.98
C LEU A 170 -18.27 10.51 -3.40
N LYS A 171 -17.23 9.79 -2.97
CA LYS A 171 -16.93 8.45 -3.49
C LYS A 171 -16.44 7.47 -2.45
N ASP A 172 -15.37 7.79 -1.74
CA ASP A 172 -14.65 6.78 -0.94
C ASP A 172 -15.47 6.35 0.30
N ARG A 173 -16.33 7.24 0.84
CA ARG A 173 -17.28 6.91 1.90
C ARG A 173 -18.20 5.76 1.51
N TRP A 174 -18.77 5.80 0.31
CA TRP A 174 -19.68 4.75 -0.18
C TRP A 174 -18.98 3.42 -0.41
N VAL A 175 -17.73 3.46 -0.87
CA VAL A 175 -16.89 2.25 -1.02
C VAL A 175 -16.63 1.62 0.34
N PHE A 176 -16.28 2.45 1.33
CA PHE A 176 -16.06 2.02 2.71
C PHE A 176 -17.33 1.45 3.35
N GLU A 177 -18.45 2.18 3.31
CA GLU A 177 -19.73 1.75 3.90
C GLU A 177 -20.23 0.44 3.27
N ARG A 178 -20.08 0.29 1.95
CA ARG A 178 -20.38 -0.97 1.26
C ARG A 178 -19.50 -2.11 1.76
N TRP A 179 -18.19 -1.90 1.86
CA TRP A 179 -17.27 -2.91 2.38
C TRP A 179 -17.61 -3.27 3.84
N LEU A 180 -17.93 -2.26 4.66
CA LEU A 180 -18.27 -2.41 6.07
C LEU A 180 -19.53 -3.26 6.27
N GLY A 181 -20.59 -3.02 5.49
CA GLY A 181 -21.85 -3.76 5.61
C GLY A 181 -21.87 -5.11 4.88
N ALA A 182 -21.14 -5.24 3.77
CA ALA A 182 -21.26 -6.41 2.89
C ALA A 182 -20.26 -7.54 3.20
N THR A 183 -19.18 -7.26 3.93
CA THR A 183 -18.11 -8.23 4.16
C THR A 183 -18.11 -8.78 5.59
N GLN A 184 -17.59 -9.99 5.78
CA GLN A 184 -17.45 -10.60 7.11
C GLN A 184 -16.54 -9.78 8.03
N TRP A 185 -15.46 -9.22 7.48
CA TRP A 185 -14.52 -8.38 8.23
C TRP A 185 -15.12 -7.02 8.58
N GLY A 186 -15.90 -6.44 7.66
CA GLY A 186 -16.65 -5.21 7.93
C GLY A 186 -17.62 -5.39 9.09
N LYS A 187 -18.41 -6.48 9.09
CA LYS A 187 -19.32 -6.82 10.18
C LYS A 187 -18.59 -7.04 11.50
N LEU A 188 -17.49 -7.81 11.49
CA LEU A 188 -16.66 -8.02 12.67
C LEU A 188 -16.14 -6.68 13.24
N PHE A 189 -15.69 -5.76 12.39
CA PHE A 189 -15.20 -4.46 12.84
C PHE A 189 -16.31 -3.56 13.40
N GLN A 190 -17.56 -3.72 12.96
CA GLN A 190 -18.70 -3.02 13.58
C GLN A 190 -18.92 -3.45 15.04
N GLU A 191 -18.62 -4.71 15.38
CA GLU A 191 -18.72 -5.21 16.76
C GLU A 191 -17.71 -4.55 17.70
N TYR A 192 -16.58 -4.07 17.17
CA TYR A 192 -15.56 -3.36 17.94
C TYR A 192 -15.87 -1.87 18.16
N VAL A 193 -16.89 -1.32 17.51
CA VAL A 193 -17.26 0.09 17.69
C VAL A 193 -18.03 0.26 19.01
N PRO A 194 -17.50 1.02 19.99
CA PRO A 194 -18.20 1.23 21.24
C PRO A 194 -19.54 1.98 21.01
N PRO A 195 -20.58 1.72 21.82
CA PRO A 195 -21.94 2.26 21.64
C PRO A 195 -21.99 3.79 21.51
N THR A 196 -21.07 4.51 22.15
CA THR A 196 -20.98 5.97 22.14
C THR A 196 -20.67 6.58 20.77
N ARG A 197 -20.12 5.82 19.81
CA ARG A 197 -19.86 6.29 18.44
C ARG A 197 -20.94 5.92 17.42
N GLN A 198 -21.81 4.95 17.73
CA GLN A 198 -22.88 4.53 16.82
C GLN A 198 -23.92 5.66 16.62
N VAL A 199 -24.26 6.39 17.69
CA VAL A 199 -25.24 7.50 17.68
C VAL A 199 -24.83 8.66 16.76
N VAL A 200 -23.53 8.95 16.64
CA VAL A 200 -23.03 10.03 15.77
C VAL A 200 -23.11 9.64 14.29
N SER A 201 -22.90 8.35 13.97
CA SER A 201 -22.99 7.85 12.59
C SER A 201 -24.43 7.84 12.05
N GLU A 202 -25.41 7.50 12.89
CA GLU A 202 -26.83 7.53 12.53
C GLU A 202 -27.36 8.97 12.39
N ALA A 203 -26.90 9.90 13.23
CA ALA A 203 -27.26 11.31 13.12
C ALA A 203 -26.70 11.95 11.84
N ALA A 204 -25.46 11.62 11.45
CA ALA A 204 -24.85 12.10 10.21
C ALA A 204 -25.47 11.50 8.95
N SER A 205 -25.99 10.27 9.03
CA SER A 205 -26.74 9.64 7.93
C SER A 205 -28.14 10.23 7.74
N LYS A 206 -28.79 10.70 8.82
CA LYS A 206 -30.14 11.30 8.77
C LYS A 206 -30.16 12.77 8.35
N GLN A 207 -29.04 13.49 8.46
CA GLN A 207 -28.92 14.88 8.00
C GLN A 207 -28.50 15.02 6.52
N ALA A 208 -28.14 13.91 5.86
CA ALA A 208 -27.69 13.90 4.46
C ALA A 208 -28.71 13.27 3.48
N GLY A 209 -29.94 13.03 3.95
CA GLY A 209 -31.07 12.54 3.15
C GLY A 209 -32.07 13.63 2.83
#